data_AF-A0A967N8J8-F1
#
_entry.id   AF-A0A967N8J8-F1
#
_cell.length_a   1.000
_cell.length_b   1.000
_cell.length_c   1.000
_cell.angle_alpha   90.00
_cell.angle_beta   90.00
_cell.angle_gamma   90.00
#
_symmetry.space_group_name_H-M   'P 1'
#
loop_
_entity.id
_entity.type
_entity.pdbx_description
1 polymer ?
#
loop_
_entity_poly.entity_id
_entity_poly.type
_entity_poly.pdbx_seq_one_letter_code
_entity_poly.pdbx_strand_id
1 'polypeptide(L)'
;MGEASGTHGEEQATWWRSFRLHLRRRARGRRWRWPRLLLLLGLAWILKEHLGDPAYASLFGGINLAIHEAGHLALGWFGTTPGILGGTIFELGAPLAAGAAFHRQRDDFAV
;
A
#
# COMPACT_ATOMS: atom_id res chain seq x y z
N MET A 1 -28.38 21.72 29.17
CA MET A 1 -27.45 21.67 28.01
C MET A 1 -26.34 20.70 28.36
N GLY A 2 -26.29 19.53 27.74
CA GLY A 2 -25.18 18.57 27.92
C GLY A 2 -25.60 17.12 27.74
N GLU A 3 -25.79 16.68 26.50
CA GLU A 3 -25.92 15.25 26.15
C GLU A 3 -25.77 15.09 24.61
N ALA A 4 -24.53 15.12 24.11
CA ALA A 4 -24.26 14.87 22.68
C ALA A 4 -22.83 14.38 22.40
N SER A 5 -22.22 13.60 23.31
CA SER A 5 -20.86 13.05 23.09
C SER A 5 -20.76 11.52 23.13
N GLY A 6 -21.86 10.80 23.39
CA GLY A 6 -21.85 9.33 23.54
C GLY A 6 -21.98 8.52 22.25
N THR A 7 -22.68 9.03 21.23
CA THR A 7 -23.14 8.21 20.10
C THR A 7 -22.08 8.00 19.00
N HIS A 8 -21.25 8.99 18.71
CA HIS A 8 -20.21 8.89 17.67
C HIS A 8 -19.10 7.90 18.00
N GLY A 9 -18.74 7.76 19.29
CA GLY A 9 -17.73 6.81 19.73
C GLY A 9 -18.20 5.35 19.59
N GLU A 10 -19.46 5.09 19.93
CA GLU A 10 -20.07 3.77 19.84
C GLU A 10 -20.29 3.33 18.38
N GLU A 11 -20.72 4.26 17.52
CA GLU A 11 -20.91 3.99 16.09
C GLU A 11 -19.58 3.66 15.40
N GLN A 12 -18.52 4.44 15.64
CA GLN A 12 -17.19 4.17 15.09
C GLN A 12 -16.62 2.84 15.60
N ALA A 13 -16.77 2.54 16.90
CA ALA A 13 -16.33 1.27 17.48
C ALA A 13 -17.04 0.07 16.83
N THR A 14 -18.34 0.22 16.52
CA THR A 14 -19.17 -0.79 15.88
C THR A 14 -18.78 -1.00 14.42
N TRP A 15 -18.53 0.10 13.67
CA TRP A 15 -18.01 0.05 12.30
C TRP A 15 -16.66 -0.66 12.22
N TRP A 16 -15.69 -0.30 13.08
CA TRP A 16 -14.37 -0.92 13.12
C TRP A 16 -14.43 -2.42 13.47
N ARG A 17 -15.32 -2.82 14.36
CA ARG A 17 -15.56 -4.24 14.68
C ARG A 17 -16.09 -4.98 13.46
N SER A 18 -17.08 -4.40 12.78
CA SER A 18 -17.74 -5.01 11.62
C SER A 18 -16.77 -5.17 10.44
N PHE A 19 -15.99 -4.12 10.16
CA PHE A 19 -14.92 -4.13 9.17
C PHE A 19 -13.86 -5.21 9.48
N ARG A 20 -13.37 -5.29 10.72
CA ARG A 20 -12.39 -6.32 11.12
C ARG A 20 -12.94 -7.73 11.00
N LEU A 21 -14.21 -7.96 11.38
CA LEU A 21 -14.86 -9.26 11.24
C LEU A 21 -15.00 -9.66 9.77
N HIS A 22 -15.35 -8.71 8.91
CA HIS A 22 -15.43 -8.90 7.47
C HIS A 22 -14.09 -9.33 6.88
N LEU A 23 -13.01 -8.62 7.19
CA LEU A 23 -11.66 -8.99 6.75
C LEU A 23 -11.24 -10.37 7.28
N ARG A 24 -11.52 -10.66 8.56
CA ARG A 24 -11.22 -11.98 9.15
C ARG A 24 -11.99 -13.10 8.47
N ARG A 25 -13.24 -12.87 8.06
CA ARG A 25 -14.02 -13.86 7.29
C ARG A 25 -13.40 -14.11 5.93
N ARG A 26 -13.03 -13.06 5.18
CA ARG A 26 -12.36 -13.19 3.87
C ARG A 26 -10.95 -13.79 3.96
N ALA A 27 -10.28 -13.67 5.10
CA ALA A 27 -8.99 -14.30 5.37
C ALA A 27 -9.12 -15.76 5.85
N ARG A 28 -10.29 -16.19 6.35
CA ARG A 28 -10.49 -17.52 6.95
C ARG A 28 -10.47 -18.59 5.86
N GLY A 29 -9.61 -19.60 6.01
CA GLY A 29 -9.50 -20.72 5.07
C GLY A 29 -8.29 -20.64 4.13
N ARG A 30 -7.63 -19.48 3.98
CA ARG A 30 -6.37 -19.38 3.22
C ARG A 30 -5.21 -19.95 4.06
N ARG A 31 -4.56 -21.02 3.58
CA ARG A 31 -3.44 -21.71 4.28
C ARG A 31 -2.05 -21.09 3.97
N TRP A 32 -1.98 -19.84 3.53
CA TRP A 32 -0.74 -19.16 3.12
C TRP A 32 0.09 -18.55 4.26
N ARG A 33 0.09 -19.17 5.45
CA ARG A 33 0.90 -18.68 6.58
C ARG A 33 2.39 -18.74 6.27
N TRP A 34 2.84 -19.80 5.58
CA TRP A 34 4.25 -20.00 5.27
C TRP A 34 4.80 -19.09 4.16
N PRO A 35 4.19 -18.99 2.96
CA PRO A 35 4.64 -18.03 1.95
C PRO A 35 4.63 -16.59 2.47
N ARG A 36 3.59 -16.22 3.24
CA ARG A 36 3.51 -14.89 3.86
C ARG A 36 4.62 -14.66 4.87
N LEU A 37 4.94 -15.65 5.70
CA LEU A 37 6.04 -15.53 6.66
C LEU A 37 7.37 -15.33 5.94
N LEU A 38 7.65 -16.11 4.88
CA LEU A 38 8.86 -15.95 4.07
C LEU A 38 8.94 -14.55 3.43
N LEU A 39 7.83 -14.08 2.85
CA LEU A 39 7.74 -12.73 2.30
C LEU A 39 8.04 -11.65 3.35
N LEU A 40 7.40 -11.76 4.53
CA LEU A 40 7.61 -10.80 5.62
C LEU A 40 9.05 -10.81 6.14
N LEU A 41 9.67 -11.99 6.24
CA LEU A 41 11.08 -12.10 6.61
C LEU A 41 12.00 -11.44 5.57
N GLY A 42 11.73 -11.66 4.28
CA GLY A 42 12.46 -11.00 3.19
C GLY A 42 12.30 -9.47 3.24
N LEU A 43 11.09 -8.97 3.47
CA LEU A 43 10.84 -7.53 3.62
C LEU A 43 11.51 -6.95 4.87
N ALA A 44 11.48 -7.66 6.00
CA ALA A 44 12.15 -7.24 7.22
C ALA A 44 13.68 -7.19 7.05
N TRP A 45 14.26 -8.14 6.33
CA TRP A 45 15.67 -8.09 5.93
C TRP A 45 15.94 -6.84 5.12
N ILE A 46 15.22 -6.63 4.01
CA ILE A 46 15.43 -5.48 3.13
C ILE A 46 15.34 -4.16 3.90
N LEU A 47 14.37 -4.04 4.82
CA LEU A 47 14.25 -2.88 5.69
C LEU A 47 15.48 -2.70 6.58
N LYS A 48 15.95 -3.76 7.24
CA LYS A 48 17.15 -3.72 8.08
C LYS A 48 18.37 -3.24 7.29
N GLU A 49 18.56 -3.71 6.06
CA GLU A 49 19.71 -3.30 5.24
C GLU A 49 19.62 -1.82 4.84
N HIS A 50 18.45 -1.31 4.45
CA HIS A 50 18.27 0.13 4.17
C HIS A 50 18.48 1.02 5.41
N LEU A 51 18.19 0.49 6.61
CA LEU A 51 18.46 1.22 7.86
C LEU A 51 19.96 1.25 8.21
N GLY A 52 20.74 0.28 7.73
CA GLY A 52 22.18 0.20 7.96
C GLY A 52 23.01 0.91 6.89
N ASP A 53 22.57 0.87 5.64
CA ASP A 53 23.25 1.48 4.50
C ASP A 53 22.24 2.23 3.60
N PRO A 54 22.29 3.58 3.57
CA PRO A 54 21.45 4.39 2.69
C PRO A 54 21.67 4.13 1.19
N ALA A 55 22.82 3.59 0.80
CA ALA A 55 23.15 3.26 -0.60
C ALA A 55 22.74 1.83 -0.97
N TYR A 56 22.18 1.05 -0.04
CA TYR A 56 21.71 -0.29 -0.32
C TYR A 56 20.64 -0.29 -1.41
N ALA A 57 20.91 -0.99 -2.51
CA ALA A 57 19.99 -1.15 -3.62
C ALA A 57 19.22 -2.46 -3.49
N SER A 58 17.89 -2.37 -3.44
CA SER A 58 17.00 -3.53 -3.49
C SER A 58 16.27 -3.64 -4.82
N LEU A 59 15.70 -4.81 -5.10
CA LEU A 59 14.79 -5.00 -6.22
C LEU A 59 13.64 -3.98 -6.21
N PHE A 60 13.08 -3.67 -5.02
CA PHE A 60 12.03 -2.68 -4.87
C PHE A 60 12.51 -1.27 -5.24
N GLY A 61 13.75 -0.92 -4.90
CA GLY A 61 14.35 0.35 -5.32
C GLY A 61 14.42 0.48 -6.84
N GLY A 62 14.83 -0.59 -7.54
CA GLY A 62 14.86 -0.61 -9.00
C GLY A 62 13.48 -0.50 -9.65
N ILE A 63 12.47 -1.22 -9.12
CA ILE A 63 11.08 -1.14 -9.59
C ILE A 63 10.52 0.26 -9.34
N ASN A 64 10.77 0.83 -8.16
CA ASN A 64 10.34 2.17 -7.78
C ASN A 64 10.93 3.23 -8.72
N LEU A 65 12.22 3.13 -9.01
CA LEU A 65 12.90 4.00 -9.98
C LEU A 65 12.32 3.86 -11.39
N ALA A 66 12.08 2.63 -11.86
CA ALA A 66 11.48 2.42 -13.17
C ALA A 66 10.09 3.06 -13.30
N ILE A 67 9.26 2.99 -12.24
CA ILE A 67 7.95 3.64 -12.19
C ILE A 67 8.10 5.17 -12.16
N HIS A 68 9.08 5.69 -11.41
CA HIS A 68 9.40 7.12 -11.36
C HIS A 68 9.79 7.67 -12.74
N GLU A 69 10.74 7.02 -13.42
CA GLU A 69 11.16 7.44 -14.76
C GLU A 69 10.02 7.34 -15.78
N ALA A 70 9.18 6.30 -15.68
CA ALA A 70 7.99 6.17 -16.49
C ALA A 70 7.01 7.35 -16.29
N GLY A 71 6.92 7.88 -15.07
CA GLY A 71 6.12 9.06 -14.77
C GLY A 71 6.62 10.34 -15.44
N HIS A 72 7.94 10.56 -15.46
CA HIS A 72 8.55 11.66 -16.21
C HIS A 72 8.25 11.55 -17.71
N LEU A 73 8.39 10.34 -18.28
CA LEU A 73 8.10 10.10 -19.70
C LEU A 73 6.61 10.28 -20.03
N ALA A 74 5.71 9.84 -19.15
CA ALA A 74 4.27 9.94 -19.35
C ALA A 74 3.79 11.39 -19.26
N LEU A 75 4.28 12.17 -18.30
CA LEU A 75 3.81 13.54 -18.07
C LEU A 75 4.69 14.62 -18.69
N GLY A 76 5.87 14.28 -19.22
CA GLY A 76 6.81 15.24 -19.82
C GLY A 76 6.23 16.00 -21.02
N TRP A 77 5.28 15.40 -21.75
CA TRP A 77 4.58 16.04 -22.85
C TRP A 77 3.70 17.23 -22.43
N PHE A 78 3.33 17.32 -21.15
CA PHE A 78 2.53 18.42 -20.61
C PHE A 78 3.38 19.59 -20.09
N GLY A 79 4.70 19.57 -20.33
CA GLY A 79 5.63 20.63 -19.98
C GLY A 79 6.45 20.34 -18.71
N THR A 80 7.23 21.34 -18.28
CA THR A 80 8.26 21.16 -17.26
C THR A 80 7.71 20.75 -15.89
N THR A 81 6.69 21.45 -15.38
CA THR A 81 6.16 21.16 -14.03
C THR A 81 5.49 19.78 -13.96
N PRO A 82 4.56 19.41 -14.87
CA PRO A 82 4.00 18.06 -14.87
C PRO A 82 5.05 16.99 -15.14
N GLY A 83 6.04 17.27 -16.01
CA GLY A 83 7.16 16.38 -16.26
C GLY A 83 7.94 16.06 -14.99
N ILE A 84 8.36 17.08 -14.23
CA ILE A 84 9.11 16.90 -12.97
C ILE A 84 8.24 16.18 -11.92
N LEU A 85 6.99 16.58 -11.74
CA LEU A 85 6.12 15.95 -10.75
C LEU A 85 5.71 14.54 -11.14
N GLY A 86 5.75 14.21 -12.44
CA GLY A 86 5.30 12.93 -12.98
C GLY A 86 5.95 11.73 -12.32
N GLY A 87 7.25 11.79 -12.03
CA GLY A 87 7.95 10.70 -11.36
C GLY A 87 7.35 10.38 -10.00
N THR A 88 7.25 11.37 -9.11
CA THR A 88 6.64 11.20 -7.79
C THR A 88 5.16 10.84 -7.86
N ILE A 89 4.40 11.42 -8.80
CA ILE A 89 2.98 11.08 -9.00
C ILE A 89 2.81 9.59 -9.33
N PHE A 90 3.63 9.05 -10.22
CA PHE A 90 3.54 7.65 -10.61
C PHE A 90 4.04 6.72 -9.50
N GLU A 91 5.11 7.10 -8.83
CA GLU A 91 5.68 6.35 -7.69
C GLU A 91 4.65 6.16 -6.57
N LEU A 92 3.92 7.21 -6.21
CA LEU A 92 2.83 7.16 -5.21
C LEU A 92 1.55 6.55 -5.78
N GLY A 93 1.26 6.79 -7.06
CA GLY A 93 0.05 6.35 -7.74
C GLY A 93 0.01 4.83 -7.96
N ALA A 94 1.15 4.20 -8.23
CA ALA A 94 1.24 2.76 -8.51
C ALA A 94 0.67 1.88 -7.36
N PRO A 95 1.10 2.02 -6.09
CA PRO A 95 0.53 1.21 -5.00
C PRO A 95 -0.96 1.51 -4.75
N LEU A 96 -1.39 2.76 -4.94
CA LEU A 96 -2.81 3.13 -4.80
C LEU A 96 -3.67 2.48 -5.90
N ALA A 97 -3.20 2.50 -7.15
CA ALA A 97 -3.85 1.87 -8.28
C ALA A 97 -3.92 0.34 -8.10
N ALA A 98 -2.83 -0.29 -7.64
CA ALA A 98 -2.83 -1.71 -7.32
C ALA A 98 -3.86 -2.06 -6.22
N GLY A 99 -3.87 -1.29 -5.12
CA GLY A 99 -4.86 -1.46 -4.06
C GLY A 99 -6.30 -1.34 -4.55
N ALA A 100 -6.59 -0.34 -5.38
CA ALA A 100 -7.91 -0.16 -5.98
C ALA A 100 -8.30 -1.33 -6.91
N ALA A 101 -7.35 -1.81 -7.74
CA ALA A 101 -7.57 -2.93 -8.64
C ALA A 101 -7.90 -4.23 -7.87
N PHE A 102 -7.11 -4.56 -6.85
CA PHE A 102 -7.33 -5.75 -6.01
C PHE A 102 -8.64 -5.68 -5.22
N HIS A 103 -8.98 -4.50 -4.70
CA HIS A 103 -10.26 -4.28 -4.05
C HIS A 103 -11.44 -4.53 -5.00
N ARG A 104 -11.37 -4.02 -6.25
CA ARG A 104 -12.39 -4.26 -7.27
C ARG A 104 -12.51 -5.73 -7.66
N GLN A 105 -11.39 -6.46 -7.69
CA GLN A 105 -11.34 -7.89 -7.96
C GLN A 105 -11.82 -8.76 -6.79
N ARG A 106 -12.14 -8.15 -5.63
CA ARG A 106 -12.45 -8.83 -4.37
C ARG A 106 -11.33 -9.73 -3.87
N ASP A 107 -10.10 -9.44 -4.28
CA ASP A 107 -8.90 -10.07 -3.73
C ASP A 107 -8.18 -9.09 -2.81
N ASP A 108 -8.75 -8.82 -1.63
CA ASP A 108 -8.25 -7.77 -0.74
C ASP A 108 -6.83 -8.02 -0.20
N PHE A 109 -6.29 -9.21 -0.42
CA PHE A 109 -4.97 -9.56 0.05
C PHE A 109 -3.94 -9.63 -1.08
N ALA A 110 -4.36 -9.60 -2.35
CA ALA A 110 -3.46 -9.77 -3.50
C ALA A 110 -2.56 -11.01 -3.37
N VAL A 111 -3.11 -12.07 -2.76
CA VAL A 111 -2.45 -13.35 -2.48
C VAL A 111 -3.41 -14.51 -2.72
#